data_AF-Q98EX0-F1
#
_entry.id   AF-Q98EX0-F1
#
_cell.length_a   1.000
_cell.length_b   1.000
_cell.length_c   1.000
_cell.angle_alpha   90.00
_cell.angle_beta   90.00
_cell.angle_gamma   90.00
#
_symmetry.space_group_name_H-M   'P 1'
#
loop_
_entity.id
_entity.type
_entity.pdbx_description
1 polymer ?
#
loop_
_entity_poly.entity_id
_entity_poly.type
_entity_poly.pdbx_seq_one_letter_code
_entity_poly.pdbx_strand_id
1 'polypeptide(L)'
;MRFPRNRNRRRLGTHGASPTKNQIIIGRFSRRTILVGAIATVPAVGAATAAPQQVPVSDPLVDAMAAYHAWMADFMAIPEGQITRDNEEALVTATYGPAHDRLWHECPPATSLRGVAEAIRYTLRENCILCSPAENTLESALAFLVREHGL
;
A
#
# COMPACT_ATOMS: atom_id res chain seq x y z
N MET A 1 14.79 -47.53 -47.81
CA MET A 1 14.69 -46.42 -46.84
C MET A 1 14.76 -45.11 -47.58
N ARG A 2 13.68 -44.32 -47.58
CA ARG A 2 13.47 -43.15 -48.45
C ARG A 2 13.26 -41.92 -47.57
N PHE A 3 14.21 -40.99 -47.56
CA PHE A 3 14.07 -39.69 -46.90
C PHE A 3 13.57 -38.65 -47.91
N PRO A 4 12.48 -37.90 -47.65
CA PRO A 4 12.17 -36.73 -48.44
C PRO A 4 12.86 -35.49 -47.85
N ARG A 5 13.69 -34.85 -48.69
CA ARG A 5 14.17 -33.47 -48.54
C ARG A 5 12.98 -32.52 -48.69
N ASN A 6 12.67 -31.73 -47.66
CA ASN A 6 11.77 -30.58 -47.82
C ASN A 6 12.59 -29.31 -48.08
N ARG A 7 12.59 -28.87 -49.35
CA ARG A 7 12.97 -27.51 -49.76
C ARG A 7 11.71 -26.66 -49.70
N ASN A 8 11.66 -25.68 -48.80
CA ASN A 8 11.02 -24.40 -49.12
C ASN A 8 11.44 -23.33 -48.11
N ARG A 9 12.35 -22.46 -48.56
CA ARG A 9 12.70 -21.20 -47.94
C ARG A 9 12.55 -20.11 -48.99
N ARG A 10 12.01 -18.96 -48.55
CA ARG A 10 11.87 -17.64 -49.21
C ARG A 10 10.56 -17.51 -50.01
N ARG A 11 9.74 -16.46 -49.88
CA ARG A 11 9.92 -15.03 -49.49
C ARG A 11 8.69 -14.58 -48.68
N LEU A 12 8.88 -13.85 -47.57
CA LEU A 12 8.93 -12.38 -47.47
C LEU A 12 7.57 -11.71 -47.77
N GLY A 13 6.91 -11.23 -46.72
CA GLY A 13 5.65 -10.49 -46.78
C GLY A 13 4.90 -10.53 -45.44
N THR A 14 5.45 -9.90 -44.41
CA THR A 14 4.75 -9.71 -43.12
C THR A 14 3.65 -8.65 -43.30
N HIS A 15 2.44 -9.11 -43.62
CA HIS A 15 1.22 -8.33 -43.50
C HIS A 15 0.49 -8.69 -42.20
N GLY A 16 -0.09 -7.68 -41.56
CA GLY A 16 -1.21 -7.85 -40.64
C GLY A 16 -0.91 -7.48 -39.19
N ALA A 17 -1.08 -6.19 -38.91
CA ALA A 17 -1.52 -5.60 -37.64
C ALA A 17 -1.58 -6.55 -36.42
N SER A 18 -0.61 -6.40 -35.49
CA SER A 18 -0.83 -6.83 -34.11
C SER A 18 -1.79 -5.84 -33.43
N PRO A 19 -2.90 -6.30 -32.84
CA PRO A 19 -3.72 -5.44 -32.00
C PRO A 19 -2.93 -5.12 -30.72
N THR A 20 -2.96 -3.85 -30.37
CA THR A 20 -2.61 -3.28 -29.08
C THR A 20 -3.07 -4.13 -27.88
N LYS A 21 -2.15 -4.40 -26.94
CA LYS A 21 -2.33 -4.24 -25.48
C LYS A 21 -1.26 -5.06 -24.75
N ASN A 22 -0.21 -4.39 -24.29
CA ASN A 22 0.38 -4.66 -22.98
C ASN A 22 0.98 -3.35 -22.46
N GLN A 23 0.12 -2.33 -22.37
CA GLN A 23 0.31 -1.34 -21.32
C GLN A 23 0.18 -2.11 -20.02
N ILE A 24 1.28 -2.32 -19.31
CA ILE A 24 1.22 -2.50 -17.88
C ILE A 24 0.62 -1.19 -17.38
N ILE A 25 -0.68 -1.21 -17.10
CA ILE A 25 -1.38 -0.13 -16.43
C ILE A 25 -0.88 -0.18 -14.99
N ILE A 26 0.29 0.39 -14.74
CA ILE A 26 0.62 0.90 -13.42
C ILE A 26 -0.49 1.92 -13.15
N GLY A 27 -1.25 1.67 -12.09
CA GLY A 27 -2.55 2.27 -11.82
C GLY A 27 -2.61 3.73 -12.24
N ARG A 28 -3.55 4.02 -13.15
CA ARG A 28 -4.01 5.39 -13.41
C ARG A 28 -4.62 5.91 -12.12
N PHE A 29 -3.80 6.45 -11.22
CA PHE A 29 -4.26 7.24 -10.10
C PHE A 29 -4.87 8.51 -10.68
N SER A 30 -6.20 8.48 -10.81
CA SER A 30 -6.99 9.63 -11.23
C SER A 30 -6.77 10.75 -10.21
N ARG A 31 -5.96 11.74 -10.57
CA ARG A 31 -5.82 13.02 -9.87
C ARG A 31 -7.13 13.81 -10.03
N ARG A 32 -8.18 13.43 -9.30
CA ARG A 32 -9.36 14.28 -9.12
C ARG A 32 -9.38 14.80 -7.70
N THR A 33 -8.77 15.98 -7.56
CA THR A 33 -9.25 17.12 -6.78
C THR A 33 -10.25 16.77 -5.67
N ILE A 34 -9.73 16.59 -4.45
CA ILE A 34 -10.50 16.85 -3.23
C ILE A 34 -10.66 18.36 -3.16
N LEU A 35 -11.71 18.88 -3.81
CA LEU A 35 -12.14 20.25 -3.58
C LEU A 35 -12.86 20.26 -2.23
N VAL A 36 -12.17 20.86 -1.27
CA VAL A 36 -12.61 21.33 0.03
C VAL A 36 -14.09 21.73 0.00
N GLY A 37 -14.87 21.10 0.88
CA GLY A 37 -16.29 21.36 1.06
C GLY A 37 -16.56 22.83 1.31
N ALA A 38 -17.50 23.38 0.56
CA ALA A 38 -18.08 24.68 0.83
C ALA A 38 -18.77 24.65 2.19
N ILE A 39 -18.15 25.31 3.16
CA ILE A 39 -18.75 25.65 4.45
C ILE A 39 -19.93 26.61 4.20
N ALA A 40 -21.15 26.08 4.24
CA ALA A 40 -22.35 26.89 4.34
C ALA A 40 -22.37 27.56 5.73
N THR A 41 -22.14 28.87 5.77
CA THR A 41 -22.26 29.67 6.98
C THR A 41 -23.73 29.82 7.36
N VAL A 42 -24.18 29.03 8.34
CA VAL A 42 -25.44 29.27 9.06
C VAL A 42 -25.08 29.94 10.39
N PRO A 43 -25.63 31.12 10.74
CA PRO A 43 -25.42 31.68 12.07
C PRO A 43 -26.37 30.96 13.02
N ALA A 44 -25.87 29.93 13.72
CA ALA A 44 -26.58 29.34 14.84
C ALA A 44 -25.95 29.88 16.13
N VAL A 45 -26.61 30.87 16.73
CA VAL A 45 -26.39 31.23 18.13
C VAL A 45 -26.80 30.02 18.97
N GLY A 46 -25.83 29.32 19.52
CA GLY A 46 -26.05 28.15 20.38
C GLY A 46 -24.80 27.90 21.19
N ALA A 47 -24.95 27.84 22.52
CA ALA A 47 -23.86 27.68 23.48
C ALA A 47 -22.92 26.54 23.06
N ALA A 48 -21.65 26.89 22.81
CA ALA A 48 -20.60 25.92 22.57
C ALA A 48 -20.25 25.22 23.89
N THR A 49 -21.00 24.19 24.26
CA THR A 49 -20.43 23.13 25.08
C THR A 49 -19.36 22.48 24.23
N ALA A 50 -18.08 22.78 24.50
CA ALA A 50 -16.96 22.06 23.89
C ALA A 50 -17.20 20.57 24.12
N ALA A 51 -17.54 19.84 23.06
CA ALA A 51 -17.62 18.39 23.13
C ALA A 51 -16.26 17.90 23.65
N PRO A 52 -16.22 16.98 24.63
CA PRO A 52 -14.95 16.44 25.07
C PRO A 52 -14.23 15.89 23.85
N GLN A 53 -13.07 16.46 23.54
CA GLN A 53 -12.20 15.92 22.51
C GLN A 53 -11.86 14.50 22.95
N GLN A 54 -12.50 13.50 22.32
CA GLN A 54 -12.15 12.11 22.55
C GLN A 54 -10.67 12.00 22.18
N VAL A 55 -9.82 11.83 23.19
CA VAL A 55 -8.42 11.46 22.98
C VAL A 55 -8.48 10.18 22.14
N PRO A 56 -7.95 10.18 20.90
CA PRO A 56 -8.01 8.99 20.09
C PRO A 56 -7.31 7.89 20.88
N VAL A 57 -8.03 6.79 21.15
CA VAL A 57 -7.43 5.59 21.72
C VAL A 57 -6.34 5.17 20.74
N SER A 58 -5.08 5.30 21.17
CA SER A 58 -3.92 4.88 20.40
C SER A 58 -3.94 3.38 20.27
N ASP A 59 -3.72 2.89 19.07
CA ASP A 59 -3.52 1.47 18.80
C ASP A 59 -2.10 1.33 18.24
N PRO A 60 -1.20 0.61 18.93
CA PRO A 60 0.22 0.61 18.57
C PRO A 60 0.48 -0.02 17.20
N LEU A 61 -0.42 -0.89 16.70
CA LEU A 61 -0.37 -1.39 15.33
C LEU A 61 -0.73 -0.30 14.32
N VAL A 62 -1.78 0.48 14.59
CA VAL A 62 -2.16 1.63 13.75
C VAL A 62 -1.04 2.66 13.70
N ASP A 63 -0.41 2.95 14.84
CA ASP A 63 0.68 3.91 14.92
C ASP A 63 1.91 3.46 14.11
N ALA A 64 2.24 2.16 14.16
CA ALA A 64 3.33 1.60 13.36
C ALA A 64 3.05 1.63 11.85
N MET A 65 1.82 1.29 11.42
CA MET A 65 1.42 1.39 10.01
C MET A 65 1.41 2.85 9.52
N ALA A 66 0.98 3.78 10.37
CA ALA A 66 1.00 5.20 10.04
C ALA A 66 2.45 5.71 9.85
N ALA A 67 3.38 5.30 10.72
CA ALA A 67 4.79 5.63 10.58
C ALA A 67 5.39 5.06 9.29
N TYR A 68 5.12 3.79 8.98
CA TYR A 68 5.54 3.18 7.71
C TYR A 68 5.03 3.96 6.50
N HIS A 69 3.75 4.30 6.44
CA HIS A 69 3.19 5.03 5.32
C HIS A 69 3.74 6.46 5.18
N ALA A 70 4.02 7.13 6.31
CA ALA A 70 4.65 8.45 6.28
C ALA A 70 6.06 8.36 5.67
N TRP A 71 6.87 7.41 6.12
CA TRP A 71 8.25 7.26 5.63
C TRP A 71 8.32 6.68 4.22
N MET A 72 7.35 5.83 3.84
CA MET A 72 7.18 5.39 2.46
C MET A 72 6.87 6.57 1.54
N ALA A 73 6.10 7.56 2.00
CA ALA A 73 5.85 8.76 1.22
C ALA A 73 7.15 9.56 0.97
N ASP A 74 8.07 9.59 1.94
CA ASP A 74 9.39 10.21 1.78
C ASP A 74 10.24 9.48 0.74
N PHE A 75 10.24 8.14 0.75
CA PHE A 75 10.91 7.35 -0.30
C PHE A 75 10.31 7.60 -1.69
N MET A 76 8.98 7.61 -1.77
CA MET A 76 8.26 7.84 -3.03
C MET A 76 8.41 9.28 -3.57
N ALA A 77 8.84 10.22 -2.73
CA ALA A 77 9.15 11.58 -3.16
C ALA A 77 10.53 11.71 -3.81
N ILE A 78 11.40 10.69 -3.69
CA ILE A 78 12.72 10.67 -4.35
C ILE A 78 12.51 10.66 -5.88
N PRO A 79 13.13 11.57 -6.64
CA PRO A 79 12.95 11.63 -8.09
C PRO A 79 13.38 10.33 -8.80
N GLU A 80 12.60 9.97 -9.82
CA GLU A 80 12.90 8.81 -10.67
C GLU A 80 14.30 8.94 -11.31
N GLY A 81 15.07 7.86 -11.27
CA GLY A 81 16.46 7.82 -11.75
C GLY A 81 17.52 8.26 -10.72
N GLN A 82 17.13 8.74 -9.53
CA GLN A 82 18.06 8.97 -8.42
C GLN A 82 18.24 7.73 -7.53
N ILE A 83 17.29 6.78 -7.61
CA ILE A 83 17.42 5.46 -6.99
C ILE A 83 18.24 4.59 -7.94
N THR A 84 19.39 4.15 -7.44
CA THR A 84 20.33 3.29 -8.13
C THR A 84 20.60 2.07 -7.25
N ARG A 85 21.06 0.97 -7.84
CA ARG A 85 21.41 -0.23 -7.07
C ARG A 85 22.45 0.04 -5.97
N ASP A 86 23.32 1.03 -6.18
CA ASP A 86 24.42 1.33 -5.25
C ASP A 86 23.98 2.19 -4.06
N ASN A 87 22.86 2.92 -4.16
CA ASN A 87 22.35 3.79 -3.09
C ASN A 87 20.99 3.39 -2.52
N GLU A 88 20.28 2.43 -3.13
CA GLU A 88 18.94 1.99 -2.74
C GLU A 88 18.86 1.61 -1.26
N GLU A 89 19.78 0.78 -0.77
CA GLU A 89 19.82 0.34 0.64
C GLU A 89 19.92 1.52 1.62
N ALA A 90 20.76 2.50 1.31
CA ALA A 90 20.93 3.69 2.13
C ALA A 90 19.67 4.56 2.12
N LEU A 91 19.00 4.67 0.96
CA LEU A 91 17.74 5.40 0.84
C LEU A 91 16.60 4.69 1.57
N VAL A 92 16.51 3.36 1.50
CA VAL A 92 15.55 2.55 2.27
C VAL A 92 15.78 2.76 3.76
N THR A 93 17.02 2.61 4.23
CA THR A 93 17.40 2.83 5.64
C THR A 93 17.06 4.24 6.13
N ALA A 94 17.26 5.26 5.30
CA ALA A 94 16.99 6.65 5.63
C ALA A 94 15.50 7.04 5.54
N THR A 95 14.68 6.20 4.91
CA THR A 95 13.24 6.44 4.71
C THR A 95 12.45 5.35 5.41
N TYR A 96 11.76 4.46 4.69
CA TYR A 96 10.77 3.55 5.27
C TYR A 96 11.35 2.30 5.94
N GLY A 97 12.62 1.96 5.69
CA GLY A 97 13.25 0.71 6.11
C GLY A 97 13.03 0.36 7.59
N PRO A 98 13.36 1.26 8.54
CA PRO A 98 13.17 0.93 9.97
C PRO A 98 11.69 0.77 10.37
N ALA A 99 10.77 1.51 9.75
CA ALA A 99 9.34 1.36 10.02
C ALA A 99 8.79 0.05 9.41
N HIS A 100 9.30 -0.37 8.26
CA HIS A 100 9.01 -1.67 7.66
C HIS A 100 9.58 -2.82 8.49
N ASP A 101 10.82 -2.72 8.94
CA ASP A 101 11.46 -3.71 9.83
C ASP A 101 10.70 -3.86 11.13
N ARG A 102 10.16 -2.77 11.67
CA ARG A 102 9.26 -2.86 12.83
C ARG A 102 8.03 -3.70 12.53
N LEU A 103 7.36 -3.52 11.39
CA LEU A 103 6.20 -4.34 11.02
C LEU A 103 6.59 -5.80 10.69
N TRP A 104 7.83 -6.04 10.27
CA TRP A 104 8.34 -7.37 9.96
C TRP A 104 8.82 -8.13 11.21
N HIS A 105 9.76 -7.57 11.96
CA HIS A 105 10.46 -8.29 13.02
C HIS A 105 9.89 -7.99 14.41
N GLU A 106 9.21 -6.86 14.57
CA GLU A 106 8.74 -6.35 15.87
C GLU A 106 7.27 -5.89 15.81
N CYS A 107 6.44 -6.64 15.07
CA CYS A 107 5.07 -6.23 14.79
C CYS A 107 4.30 -6.03 16.10
N PRO A 108 3.82 -4.80 16.39
CA PRO A 108 3.11 -4.54 17.63
C PRO A 108 1.72 -5.19 17.64
N PRO A 109 1.17 -5.49 18.84
CA PRO A 109 -0.15 -6.11 18.96
C PRO A 109 -1.26 -5.13 18.59
N ALA A 110 -2.33 -5.61 17.95
CA ALA A 110 -3.58 -4.87 17.84
C ALA A 110 -4.27 -4.83 19.22
N THR A 111 -4.77 -3.64 19.58
CA THR A 111 -5.43 -3.41 20.88
C THR A 111 -6.86 -2.90 20.72
N SER A 112 -7.36 -2.82 19.48
CA SER A 112 -8.71 -2.34 19.18
C SER A 112 -9.25 -2.92 17.87
N LEU A 113 -10.58 -2.89 17.71
CA LEU A 113 -11.24 -3.17 16.43
C LEU A 113 -10.82 -2.19 15.32
N ARG A 114 -10.41 -0.96 15.68
CA ARG A 114 -9.81 -0.03 14.73
C ARG A 114 -8.49 -0.57 14.19
N GLY A 115 -7.63 -1.11 15.06
CA GLY A 115 -6.38 -1.78 14.67
C GLY A 115 -6.62 -2.94 13.73
N VAL A 116 -7.62 -3.78 14.01
CA VAL A 116 -8.04 -4.87 13.11
C VAL A 116 -8.45 -4.34 11.73
N ALA A 117 -9.31 -3.32 11.69
CA ALA A 117 -9.77 -2.75 10.42
C ALA A 117 -8.62 -2.13 9.61
N GLU A 118 -7.68 -1.44 10.26
CA GLU A 118 -6.51 -0.87 9.58
C GLU A 118 -5.53 -1.92 9.11
N ALA A 119 -5.32 -3.02 9.84
CA ALA A 119 -4.50 -4.14 9.36
C ALA A 119 -5.06 -4.73 8.06
N ILE A 120 -6.38 -4.93 7.99
CA ILE A 120 -7.05 -5.40 6.77
C ILE A 120 -6.85 -4.40 5.62
N ARG A 121 -7.02 -3.09 5.89
CA ARG A 121 -6.81 -2.05 4.88
C ARG A 121 -5.37 -2.00 4.39
N TYR A 122 -4.42 -2.13 5.30
CA TYR A 122 -2.99 -2.18 5.01
C TYR A 122 -2.68 -3.30 4.03
N THR A 123 -3.06 -4.55 4.35
CA THR A 123 -2.85 -5.70 3.48
C THR A 123 -3.48 -5.52 2.09
N LEU A 124 -4.73 -5.03 2.04
CA LEU A 124 -5.41 -4.77 0.76
C LEU A 124 -4.72 -3.69 -0.07
N ARG A 125 -4.15 -2.67 0.58
CA ARG A 125 -3.46 -1.55 -0.07
C ARG A 125 -2.11 -1.94 -0.64
N GLU A 126 -1.32 -2.71 0.11
CA GLU A 126 -0.02 -3.21 -0.35
C GLU A 126 -0.16 -4.18 -1.53
N ASN A 127 -1.37 -4.71 -1.78
CA ASN A 127 -1.68 -5.65 -2.86
C ASN A 127 -0.71 -6.85 -2.87
N CYS A 128 -0.21 -7.21 -1.70
CA CYS A 128 0.75 -8.28 -1.48
C CYS A 128 0.46 -8.90 -0.11
N ILE A 129 -0.10 -10.11 -0.11
CA ILE A 129 -0.29 -10.92 1.10
C ILE A 129 0.97 -11.75 1.40
N LEU A 130 1.92 -11.84 0.45
CA LEU A 130 3.11 -12.68 0.55
C LEU A 130 4.32 -11.98 1.20
N CYS A 131 4.17 -10.72 1.64
CA CYS A 131 5.23 -10.03 2.37
C CYS A 131 4.98 -10.14 3.88
N SER A 132 6.04 -10.44 4.63
CA SER A 132 5.97 -10.68 6.07
C SER A 132 5.28 -9.57 6.88
N PRO A 133 5.40 -8.26 6.57
CA PRO A 133 4.62 -7.23 7.26
C PRO A 133 3.10 -7.40 7.12
N ALA A 134 2.61 -7.77 5.94
CA ALA A 134 1.18 -7.94 5.69
C ALA A 134 0.62 -9.14 6.45
N GLU A 135 1.35 -10.25 6.48
CA GLU A 135 0.99 -11.43 7.29
C GLU A 135 1.00 -11.09 8.78
N ASN A 136 2.07 -10.49 9.29
CA ASN A 136 2.20 -10.16 10.71
C ASN A 136 1.12 -9.18 11.22
N THR A 137 0.74 -8.19 10.41
CA THR A 137 -0.35 -7.26 10.79
C THR A 137 -1.69 -7.97 10.88
N LEU A 138 -1.96 -8.94 9.99
CA LEU A 138 -3.16 -9.77 10.05
C LEU A 138 -3.15 -10.75 11.22
N GLU A 139 -2.00 -11.38 11.52
CA GLU A 139 -1.85 -12.23 12.70
C GLU A 139 -2.09 -11.45 14.00
N SER A 140 -1.53 -10.24 14.09
CA SER A 140 -1.75 -9.32 15.20
C SER A 140 -3.23 -8.94 15.36
N ALA A 141 -3.92 -8.67 14.25
CA ALA A 141 -5.35 -8.42 14.22
C ALA A 141 -6.18 -9.65 14.64
N LEU A 142 -5.83 -10.84 14.15
CA LEU A 142 -6.48 -12.08 14.52
C LEU A 142 -6.31 -12.37 16.02
N ALA A 143 -5.11 -12.16 16.57
CA ALA A 143 -4.85 -12.35 18.00
C ALA A 143 -5.73 -11.43 18.88
N PHE A 144 -6.01 -10.20 18.45
CA PHE A 144 -7.00 -9.35 19.12
C PHE A 144 -8.40 -9.97 19.08
N LEU A 145 -8.84 -10.41 17.90
CA LEU A 145 -10.17 -11.00 17.70
C LEU A 145 -10.39 -12.28 18.53
N VAL A 146 -9.41 -13.18 18.56
CA VAL A 146 -9.43 -14.39 19.40
C VAL A 146 -9.57 -14.02 20.87
N ARG A 147 -8.78 -13.05 21.35
CA ARG A 147 -8.76 -12.65 22.76
C ARG A 147 -10.06 -11.97 23.21
N GLU A 148 -10.59 -11.03 22.43
CA GLU A 148 -11.73 -10.19 22.84
C GLU A 148 -13.08 -10.79 22.44
N HIS A 149 -13.12 -11.67 21.43
CA HIS A 149 -14.36 -12.18 20.85
C HIS A 149 -14.45 -13.71 20.80
N GLY A 150 -13.40 -14.44 21.19
CA GLY A 150 -13.42 -15.92 21.27
C GLY A 150 -13.54 -16.61 19.92
N LEU A 151 -13.00 -16.00 18.86
CA LEU A 151 -12.92 -16.56 17.52
C LEU A 151 -11.86 -17.67 17.42
#